data_AF-A0A6P7FT08-F1
#
_entry.id   AF-A0A6P7FT08-F1
#
_cell.length_a   1.000
_cell.length_b   1.000
_cell.length_c   1.000
_cell.angle_alpha   90.00
_cell.angle_beta   90.00
_cell.angle_gamma   90.00
#
_symmetry.space_group_name_H-M   'P 1'
#
loop_
_entity.id
_entity.type
_entity.pdbx_description
1 polymer ?
#
loop_
_entity_poly.entity_id
_entity_poly.type
_entity_poly.pdbx_seq_one_letter_code
_entity_poly.pdbx_strand_id
1 'polypeptide(L)'
;MRLIILRILILIMFLVSENSIDTSYQDTNQDKTLQDILNVHPTNAEENVTTAQLESPVTDETPMKKGKKRIRQESEWKENVKKLRNSGKAYQSPKSGKIVPGRSLKPPCKDTCTFKCQVNITESQRHQLLAQYWALGSLKNNGHS
;
A
#
# COMPACT_ATOMS: atom_id res chain seq x y z
N MET A 1 -5.21 51.32 -11.22
CA MET A 1 -4.90 50.16 -12.08
C MET A 1 -3.41 49.83 -12.23
N ARG A 2 -2.46 50.79 -12.07
CA ARG A 2 -1.02 50.49 -12.20
C ARG A 2 -0.41 49.63 -11.06
N LEU A 3 -1.03 49.59 -9.89
CA LEU A 3 -0.56 48.78 -8.74
C LEU A 3 -0.94 47.28 -8.82
N ILE A 4 -1.99 46.94 -9.56
CA ILE A 4 -2.43 45.53 -9.72
C ILE A 4 -1.53 44.82 -10.73
N ILE A 5 -1.15 45.50 -11.81
CA ILE A 5 -0.24 44.96 -12.83
C ILE A 5 1.16 44.74 -12.25
N LEU A 6 1.65 45.63 -11.38
CA LEU A 6 2.94 45.45 -10.70
C LEU A 6 2.92 44.24 -9.75
N ARG A 7 1.79 43.96 -9.08
CA ARG A 7 1.64 42.76 -8.24
C ARG A 7 1.54 41.46 -9.05
N ILE A 8 0.92 41.50 -10.22
CA ILE A 8 0.86 40.35 -11.14
C ILE A 8 2.25 40.06 -11.73
N LEU A 9 3.01 41.10 -12.10
CA LEU A 9 4.38 40.93 -12.61
C LEU A 9 5.36 40.42 -11.54
N ILE A 10 5.21 40.86 -10.28
CA ILE A 10 6.01 40.35 -9.15
C ILE A 10 5.66 38.88 -8.84
N LEU A 11 4.38 38.48 -8.94
CA LEU A 11 3.98 37.08 -8.77
C LEU A 11 4.46 36.17 -9.91
N ILE A 12 4.56 36.69 -11.14
CA ILE A 12 5.09 35.93 -12.29
C ILE A 12 6.61 35.76 -12.18
N MET A 13 7.33 36.72 -11.61
CA MET A 13 8.78 36.60 -11.37
C MET A 13 9.12 35.65 -10.20
N PHE A 14 8.17 35.30 -9.33
CA PHE A 14 8.37 34.34 -8.22
C PHE A 14 8.08 32.88 -8.59
N LEU A 15 7.53 32.58 -9.78
CA LEU A 15 7.22 31.21 -10.21
C LEU A 15 8.24 30.62 -11.20
N VAL A 16 9.31 31.34 -11.52
CA VAL A 16 10.41 30.84 -12.36
C VAL A 16 11.71 30.86 -11.55
N SER A 17 11.80 29.97 -10.57
CA SER A 17 13.08 29.56 -9.99
C SER A 17 12.96 28.12 -9.50
N GLU A 18 13.87 27.28 -10.00
CA GLU A 18 14.17 25.91 -9.57
C GLU A 18 13.30 24.78 -10.17
N ASN A 19 13.53 24.56 -11.47
CA ASN A 19 13.75 23.20 -11.96
C ASN A 19 15.05 22.67 -11.34
N SER A 20 14.94 21.78 -10.36
CA SER A 20 16.02 20.85 -10.02
C SER A 20 15.42 19.45 -9.93
N ILE A 21 15.75 18.63 -10.93
CA ILE A 21 15.51 17.19 -10.92
C ILE A 21 16.66 16.60 -10.12
N ASP A 22 16.40 16.15 -8.90
CA ASP A 22 17.31 15.24 -8.20
C ASP A 22 16.78 13.82 -8.33
N THR A 23 17.39 13.09 -9.26
CA THR A 23 17.23 11.65 -9.41
C THR A 23 18.19 10.98 -8.46
N SER A 24 17.68 10.47 -7.33
CA SER A 24 18.36 9.43 -6.57
C SER A 24 17.35 8.49 -5.90
N TYR A 25 16.77 7.63 -6.72
CA TYR A 25 16.09 6.42 -6.28
C TYR A 25 17.16 5.44 -5.75
N GLN A 26 17.14 5.17 -4.44
CA GLN A 26 17.89 4.07 -3.83
C GLN A 26 16.90 2.94 -3.49
N ASP A 27 16.93 1.90 -4.31
CA ASP A 27 16.27 0.62 -4.06
C ASP A 27 17.31 -0.33 -3.46
N THR A 28 17.10 -0.69 -2.20
CA THR A 28 17.79 -1.83 -1.57
C THR A 28 16.73 -2.76 -1.01
N ASN A 29 15.95 -3.41 -1.88
CA ASN A 29 15.31 -4.67 -1.53
C ASN A 29 15.99 -5.81 -2.26
N GLN A 30 17.04 -6.28 -1.57
CA GLN A 30 17.79 -7.47 -1.88
C GLN A 30 16.86 -8.69 -1.79
N ASP A 31 16.67 -9.31 -2.95
CA ASP A 31 15.97 -10.58 -3.16
C ASP A 31 16.62 -11.67 -2.29
N LYS A 32 15.88 -12.17 -1.28
CA LYS A 32 16.30 -13.34 -0.51
C LYS A 32 15.71 -14.57 -1.20
N THR A 33 16.57 -15.26 -1.95
CA THR A 33 16.29 -16.52 -2.61
C THR A 33 15.81 -17.59 -1.63
N LEU A 34 14.70 -18.23 -1.97
CA LEU A 34 14.08 -19.37 -1.30
C LEU A 34 14.95 -20.65 -1.42
N GLN A 35 16.07 -20.73 -0.71
CA GLN A 35 16.84 -21.98 -0.57
C GLN A 35 17.37 -22.26 0.85
N ASP A 36 17.14 -21.39 1.84
CA ASP A 36 17.70 -21.56 3.21
C ASP A 36 16.70 -22.11 4.26
N ILE A 37 15.53 -22.64 3.87
CA ILE A 37 14.49 -23.14 4.82
C ILE A 37 14.36 -24.67 4.82
N LEU A 38 15.37 -25.40 4.36
CA LEU A 38 15.39 -26.86 4.51
C LEU A 38 16.78 -27.28 5.00
N ASN A 39 16.94 -27.36 6.32
CA ASN A 39 17.80 -28.35 6.97
C ASN A 39 17.56 -28.33 8.49
N VAL A 40 16.59 -29.15 8.93
CA VAL A 40 16.37 -29.50 10.33
C VAL A 40 16.73 -30.97 10.51
N HIS A 41 17.83 -31.20 11.25
CA HIS A 41 18.19 -32.34 12.15
C HIS A 41 18.46 -33.73 11.51
N PRO A 42 19.16 -34.73 12.14
CA PRO A 42 19.50 -34.88 13.57
C PRO A 42 20.84 -35.56 14.01
N THR A 43 21.03 -35.65 15.35
CA THR A 43 21.89 -36.58 16.16
C THR A 43 23.38 -36.22 16.31
N ASN A 44 24.12 -36.48 17.40
CA ASN A 44 23.92 -37.02 18.76
C ASN A 44 25.20 -36.68 19.58
N ALA A 45 25.06 -36.63 20.93
CA ALA A 45 26.03 -36.96 22.00
C ALA A 45 27.53 -36.61 21.83
N GLU A 46 28.31 -36.16 22.81
CA GLU A 46 28.25 -35.89 24.25
C GLU A 46 29.62 -35.22 24.52
N GLU A 47 29.73 -34.22 25.40
CA GLU A 47 30.82 -34.19 26.39
C GLU A 47 30.58 -33.12 27.46
N ASN A 48 30.67 -33.62 28.68
CA ASN A 48 30.36 -33.08 30.00
C ASN A 48 31.43 -32.10 30.50
N VAL A 49 31.03 -30.95 31.08
CA VAL A 49 31.82 -30.29 32.15
C VAL A 49 30.89 -29.70 33.23
N THR A 50 31.28 -30.00 34.47
CA THR A 50 30.56 -29.92 35.73
C THR A 50 30.79 -28.60 36.50
N THR A 51 29.92 -28.34 37.50
CA THR A 51 30.14 -27.53 38.74
C THR A 51 29.92 -26.01 38.57
N ALA A 52 29.24 -25.24 39.43
CA ALA A 52 28.87 -25.41 40.83
C ALA A 52 27.59 -24.62 41.18
N GLN A 53 26.89 -25.11 42.21
CA GLN A 53 25.72 -24.48 42.85
C GLN A 53 26.09 -23.18 43.58
N LEU A 54 25.19 -22.20 43.53
CA LEU A 54 25.02 -21.20 44.57
C LEU A 54 23.53 -20.98 44.80
N GLU A 55 23.07 -21.49 45.94
CA GLU A 55 21.73 -21.29 46.48
C GLU A 55 21.60 -19.87 47.02
N SER A 56 20.50 -19.19 46.71
CA SER A 56 20.07 -17.95 47.34
C SER A 56 18.54 -17.82 47.21
N PRO A 57 17.90 -17.13 48.17
CA PRO A 57 16.61 -17.52 48.73
C PRO A 57 15.41 -17.21 47.83
N VAL A 58 14.43 -18.12 47.85
CA VAL A 58 13.13 -18.01 47.19
C VAL A 58 12.33 -16.88 47.86
N THR A 59 12.32 -15.71 47.25
CA THR A 59 11.25 -14.73 47.43
C THR A 59 10.15 -15.03 46.41
N ASP A 60 8.99 -15.41 46.94
CA ASP A 60 7.77 -15.76 46.21
C ASP A 60 7.10 -14.49 45.67
N GLU A 61 7.77 -13.82 44.75
CA GLU A 61 7.29 -12.63 44.03
C GLU A 61 6.77 -13.11 42.68
N THR A 62 5.49 -13.51 42.60
CA THR A 62 4.90 -13.83 41.29
C THR A 62 5.04 -12.61 40.38
N PRO A 63 5.79 -12.69 39.25
CA PRO A 63 6.04 -11.51 38.44
C PRO A 63 4.73 -11.07 37.79
N MET A 64 4.26 -9.86 38.15
CA MET A 64 3.13 -9.22 37.46
C MET A 64 3.44 -9.21 35.96
N LYS A 65 2.65 -9.97 35.19
CA LYS A 65 2.84 -10.09 33.73
C LYS A 65 2.70 -8.70 33.11
N LYS A 66 3.84 -8.10 32.76
CA LYS A 66 3.87 -6.82 32.06
C LYS A 66 3.09 -6.98 30.75
N GLY A 67 2.07 -6.15 30.55
CA GLY A 67 1.23 -6.21 29.36
C GLY A 67 2.10 -6.13 28.09
N LYS A 68 1.90 -7.07 27.17
CA LYS A 68 2.61 -7.05 25.89
C LYS A 68 2.15 -5.85 25.08
N LYS A 69 3.09 -5.02 24.59
CA LYS A 69 2.76 -3.95 23.65
C LYS A 69 2.10 -4.56 22.41
N ARG A 70 1.01 -3.95 21.93
CA ARG A 70 0.34 -4.40 20.70
C ARG A 70 1.31 -4.29 19.52
N ILE A 71 1.31 -5.31 18.66
CA ILE A 71 2.09 -5.29 17.42
C ILE A 71 1.34 -4.43 16.41
N ARG A 72 2.06 -3.54 15.72
CA ARG A 72 1.51 -2.68 14.68
C ARG A 72 1.32 -3.50 13.40
N GLN A 73 0.06 -3.79 13.04
CA GLN A 73 -0.29 -4.51 11.81
C GLN A 73 -0.77 -3.52 10.75
N GLU A 74 0.16 -2.92 10.02
CA GLU A 74 -0.16 -1.85 9.06
C GLU A 74 -0.96 -2.37 7.87
N SER A 75 -0.64 -3.57 7.38
CA SER A 75 -1.33 -4.23 6.27
C SER A 75 -2.85 -4.37 6.49
N GLU A 76 -3.27 -4.54 7.74
CA GLU A 76 -4.67 -4.75 8.13
C GLU A 76 -5.44 -3.44 8.38
N TRP A 77 -4.78 -2.29 8.25
CA TRP A 77 -5.45 -1.02 8.47
C TRP A 77 -6.59 -0.81 7.47
N LYS A 78 -7.73 -0.38 7.99
CA LYS A 78 -8.93 -0.07 7.19
C LYS A 78 -8.63 0.95 6.08
N GLU A 79 -7.66 1.84 6.31
CA GLU A 79 -7.23 2.82 5.30
C GLU A 79 -6.59 2.15 4.08
N ASN A 80 -5.82 1.08 4.24
CA ASN A 80 -5.21 0.36 3.12
C ASN A 80 -6.28 -0.29 2.24
N VAL A 81 -7.28 -0.91 2.87
CA VAL A 81 -8.44 -1.45 2.16
C VAL A 81 -9.21 -0.35 1.43
N LYS A 82 -9.36 0.83 2.04
CA LYS A 82 -9.99 1.99 1.40
C LYS A 82 -9.20 2.45 0.17
N LYS A 83 -7.87 2.52 0.26
CA LYS A 83 -6.99 2.87 -0.87
C LYS A 83 -7.15 1.88 -2.02
N LEU A 84 -7.10 0.58 -1.74
CA LEU A 84 -7.29 -0.47 -2.75
C LEU A 84 -8.66 -0.37 -3.43
N ARG A 85 -9.73 -0.17 -2.65
CA ARG A 85 -11.08 0.00 -3.19
C ARG A 85 -11.20 1.23 -4.08
N ASN A 86 -10.63 2.36 -3.64
CA ASN A 86 -10.69 3.62 -4.38
C ASN A 86 -9.81 3.61 -5.64
N SER A 87 -8.76 2.79 -5.67
CA SER A 87 -7.92 2.57 -6.85
C SER A 87 -8.41 1.42 -7.73
N GLY A 88 -9.58 0.84 -7.44
CA GLY A 88 -10.15 -0.26 -8.22
C GLY A 88 -9.34 -1.55 -8.17
N LYS A 89 -8.43 -1.72 -7.22
CA LYS A 89 -7.63 -2.95 -7.07
C LYS A 89 -8.41 -4.02 -6.32
N ALA A 90 -7.98 -5.28 -6.45
CA ALA A 90 -8.54 -6.36 -5.66
C ALA A 90 -8.28 -6.13 -4.17
N TYR A 91 -9.22 -6.50 -3.32
CA TYR A 91 -9.09 -6.36 -1.87
C TYR A 91 -9.92 -7.38 -1.12
N GLN A 92 -9.57 -7.65 0.14
CA GLN A 92 -10.40 -8.45 1.02
C GLN A 92 -11.41 -7.56 1.75
N SER A 93 -12.69 -7.93 1.72
CA SER A 93 -13.75 -7.25 2.46
C SER A 93 -13.55 -7.46 3.97
N PRO A 94 -13.36 -6.40 4.78
CA PRO A 94 -13.15 -6.55 6.22
C PRO A 94 -14.37 -7.12 6.95
N LYS A 95 -15.57 -6.94 6.37
CA LYS A 95 -16.83 -7.42 6.97
C LYS A 95 -17.08 -8.90 6.69
N SER A 96 -16.75 -9.37 5.49
CA SER A 96 -17.11 -10.72 5.04
C SER A 96 -15.90 -11.64 4.85
N GLY A 97 -14.67 -11.13 4.90
CA GLY A 97 -13.45 -11.88 4.61
C GLY A 97 -13.30 -12.29 3.13
N LYS A 98 -14.28 -11.98 2.27
CA LYS A 98 -14.28 -12.38 0.86
C LYS A 98 -13.34 -11.50 0.03
N ILE A 99 -12.66 -12.10 -0.94
CA ILE A 99 -11.88 -11.38 -1.94
C ILE A 99 -12.86 -10.72 -2.92
N VAL A 100 -12.70 -9.40 -3.08
CA VAL A 100 -13.36 -8.60 -4.11
C VAL A 100 -12.35 -8.41 -5.24
N PRO A 101 -12.67 -8.79 -6.49
CA PRO A 101 -11.74 -8.67 -7.60
C PRO A 101 -11.50 -7.20 -7.96
N GLY A 102 -10.38 -6.97 -8.64
CA GLY A 102 -10.07 -5.68 -9.24
C GLY A 102 -11.07 -5.30 -10.32
N ARG A 103 -11.16 -4.00 -10.60
CA ARG A 103 -12.05 -3.43 -11.60
C ARG A 103 -11.41 -3.61 -12.98
N SER A 104 -12.13 -4.27 -13.87
CA SER A 104 -11.71 -4.53 -15.24
C SER A 104 -12.73 -3.97 -16.24
N LEU A 105 -12.32 -3.84 -17.50
CA LEU A 105 -13.26 -3.56 -18.58
C LEU A 105 -14.24 -4.72 -18.73
N LYS A 106 -15.48 -4.34 -19.06
CA LYS A 106 -16.49 -5.28 -19.55
C LYS A 106 -16.34 -5.44 -21.06
N PRO A 107 -17.02 -6.42 -21.68
CA PRO A 107 -17.14 -6.47 -23.13
C PRO A 107 -17.58 -5.12 -23.72
N PRO A 108 -17.21 -4.82 -24.98
CA PRO A 108 -17.67 -3.62 -25.65
C PRO A 108 -19.20 -3.57 -25.74
N CYS A 109 -19.74 -2.38 -25.97
CA CYS A 109 -21.17 -2.23 -26.22
C CYS A 109 -21.57 -3.01 -27.48
N LYS A 110 -22.81 -3.51 -27.52
CA LYS A 110 -23.38 -4.14 -28.72
C LYS A 110 -23.49 -3.13 -29.86
N ASP A 111 -23.60 -3.61 -31.09
CA ASP A 111 -23.78 -2.78 -32.29
C ASP A 111 -25.04 -1.92 -32.25
N THR A 112 -26.04 -2.30 -31.44
CA THR A 112 -27.28 -1.54 -31.22
C THR A 112 -27.12 -0.35 -30.25
N CYS A 113 -25.90 -0.03 -29.82
CA CYS A 113 -25.64 1.09 -28.92
C CYS A 113 -25.89 2.44 -29.62
N THR A 114 -26.83 3.23 -29.10
CA THR A 114 -27.17 4.57 -29.62
C THR A 114 -25.97 5.51 -29.71
N PHE A 115 -25.01 5.38 -28.78
CA PHE A 115 -23.80 6.20 -28.73
C PHE A 115 -22.65 5.67 -29.58
N LYS A 116 -22.84 4.53 -30.26
CA LYS A 116 -21.83 3.87 -31.10
C LYS A 116 -20.46 3.74 -30.41
N CYS A 117 -20.47 3.41 -29.11
CA CYS A 117 -19.25 3.42 -28.28
C CYS A 117 -18.11 2.59 -28.86
N GLN A 118 -18.41 1.44 -29.49
CA GLN A 118 -17.40 0.57 -30.10
C GLN A 118 -16.71 1.19 -31.33
N VAL A 119 -17.40 2.09 -32.03
CA VAL A 119 -16.84 2.82 -33.18
C VAL A 119 -16.08 4.06 -32.71
N ASN A 120 -16.63 4.77 -31.73
CA ASN A 120 -16.09 6.05 -31.27
C ASN A 120 -14.93 5.91 -30.28
N ILE A 121 -14.83 4.79 -29.57
CA ILE A 121 -13.82 4.55 -28.54
C ILE A 121 -13.15 3.22 -28.82
N THR A 122 -11.87 3.30 -29.21
CA THR A 122 -11.03 2.12 -29.45
C THR A 122 -10.77 1.35 -28.15
N GLU A 123 -10.45 0.07 -28.27
CA GLU A 123 -10.18 -0.77 -27.10
C GLU A 123 -9.01 -0.24 -26.24
N SER A 124 -7.97 0.32 -26.87
CA SER A 124 -6.85 0.94 -26.15
C SER A 124 -7.30 2.18 -25.36
N GLN A 125 -8.13 3.04 -25.94
CA GLN A 125 -8.71 4.19 -25.24
C GLN A 125 -9.57 3.75 -24.06
N ARG A 126 -10.33 2.66 -24.18
CA ARG A 126 -11.11 2.11 -23.05
C ARG A 126 -10.19 1.70 -21.89
N HIS A 127 -9.07 1.04 -22.18
CA HIS A 127 -8.08 0.68 -21.16
C HIS A 127 -7.45 1.90 -20.51
N GLN A 128 -7.08 2.91 -21.33
CA GLN A 128 -6.52 4.15 -20.84
C GLN A 128 -7.51 4.90 -19.94
N LEU A 129 -8.78 5.01 -20.34
CA LEU A 129 -9.83 5.63 -19.53
C LEU A 129 -10.02 4.89 -18.20
N LEU A 130 -10.02 3.56 -18.21
CA LEU A 130 -10.10 2.76 -16.99
C LEU A 130 -8.92 3.05 -16.06
N ALA A 131 -7.69 3.02 -16.59
CA ALA A 131 -6.48 3.26 -15.81
C ALA A 131 -6.46 4.67 -15.23
N GLN A 132 -6.73 5.69 -16.05
CA GLN A 132 -6.77 7.09 -15.64
C GLN A 132 -7.85 7.34 -14.57
N TYR A 133 -9.04 6.79 -14.76
CA TYR A 133 -10.14 6.93 -13.80
C TYR A 133 -9.77 6.36 -12.43
N TRP A 134 -9.22 5.14 -12.38
CA TRP A 134 -8.85 4.52 -11.11
C TRP A 134 -7.56 5.10 -10.50
N ALA A 135 -6.69 5.71 -11.30
CA ALA A 135 -5.53 6.45 -10.80
C ALA A 135 -5.91 7.68 -9.96
N LEU A 136 -7.14 8.21 -10.10
CA LEU A 136 -7.64 9.32 -9.28
C LEU A 136 -7.66 8.99 -7.77
N GLY A 137 -7.77 7.71 -7.39
CA GLY A 137 -7.62 7.24 -6.00
C GLY A 137 -8.63 7.80 -4.97
N SER A 138 -9.60 8.58 -5.43
CA SER A 138 -10.52 9.36 -4.60
C SER A 138 -11.92 9.40 -5.23
N LEU A 139 -12.79 8.49 -4.78
CA LEU A 139 -14.23 8.56 -5.06
C LEU A 139 -14.88 9.44 -3.98
N LYS A 140 -14.91 10.76 -4.20
CA LYS A 140 -15.69 11.66 -3.35
C LYS A 140 -17.14 11.55 -3.80
N ASN A 141 -18.03 11.07 -2.93
CA ASN A 141 -19.46 10.99 -3.23
C ASN A 141 -20.01 12.42 -3.33
N ASN A 142 -20.28 12.89 -4.54
CA ASN A 142 -21.02 14.13 -4.78
C ASN A 142 -22.52 13.86 -4.57
N GLY A 143 -22.89 13.54 -3.33
CA GLY A 143 -24.29 13.52 -2.92
C GLY A 143 -24.72 14.95 -2.64
N HIS A 144 -25.31 15.62 -3.63
CA HIS A 144 -26.25 16.70 -3.33
C HIS A 144 -27.49 16.02 -2.72
N SER A 145 -27.60 16.11 -1.40
CA SER A 145 -28.86 15.92 -0.66
C SER A 145 -29.67 17.19 -0.69
#